data_AF-A0A3D0M1J5-F1
#
_entry.id   AF-A0A3D0M1J5-F1
#
_cell.length_a   1.000
_cell.length_b   1.000
_cell.length_c   1.000
_cell.angle_alpha   90.00
_cell.angle_beta   90.00
_cell.angle_gamma   90.00
#
_symmetry.space_group_name_H-M   'P 1'
#
loop_
_entity.id
_entity.type
_entity.pdbx_description
1 polymer ?
#
loop_
_entity_poly.entity_id
_entity_poly.type
_entity_poly.pdbx_seq_one_letter_code
_entity_poly.pdbx_strand_id
1 'polypeptide(L)'
;MAYNKAREERKWRIWKDAEEKQMRQLGVSEDTIEKLRIHDWEVFNSDRKYHRRLQDAGTYLEELGADDAPSEMKTVDDLLNNIEDEMLYQSLFTVDKLTLQIALMKIQGYSTAEIAAKLGLTPKSVYRRIDRLKEKIIKLFK
;
A
#
# COMPACT_ATOMS: atom_id res chain seq x y z
N MET A 1 -8.27 -9.67 -0.90
CA MET A 1 -8.16 -8.34 -0.27
C MET A 1 -7.33 -8.52 0.99
N ALA A 2 -6.02 -8.30 0.94
CA ALA A 2 -5.19 -8.33 2.14
C ALA A 2 -5.43 -7.10 3.01
N TYR A 3 -5.36 -7.32 4.33
CA TYR A 3 -5.52 -6.28 5.33
C TYR A 3 -4.26 -5.42 5.42
N ASN A 4 -4.34 -4.15 4.96
CA ASN A 4 -3.23 -3.20 5.08
C ASN A 4 -3.28 -2.49 6.44
N LYS A 5 -2.46 -2.97 7.38
CA LYS A 5 -2.38 -2.48 8.76
C LYS A 5 -2.16 -0.95 8.85
N ALA A 6 -1.23 -0.41 8.06
CA ALA A 6 -0.85 1.00 8.16
C ALA A 6 -1.98 1.93 7.70
N ARG A 7 -2.72 1.52 6.67
CA ARG A 7 -3.88 2.26 6.16
C ARG A 7 -5.04 2.26 7.15
N GLU A 8 -5.38 1.09 7.70
CA GLU A 8 -6.49 0.97 8.65
C GLU A 8 -6.21 1.71 9.96
N GLU A 9 -4.96 1.71 10.44
CA GLU A 9 -4.57 2.47 11.64
C GLU A 9 -4.65 4.00 11.42
N ARG A 10 -4.31 4.49 10.23
CA ARG A 10 -4.46 5.92 9.88
C ARG A 10 -5.91 6.35 9.79
N LYS A 11 -6.75 5.55 9.13
CA LYS A 11 -8.19 5.81 9.08
C LYS A 11 -8.79 5.83 10.49
N TRP A 12 -8.41 4.86 11.34
CA TRP A 12 -8.85 4.80 12.72
C TRP A 12 -8.42 6.04 13.51
N ARG A 13 -7.17 6.49 13.39
CA ARG A 13 -6.70 7.72 14.04
C ARG A 13 -7.47 8.96 13.60
N ILE A 14 -7.64 9.16 12.29
CA ILE A 14 -8.37 10.32 11.75
C ILE A 14 -9.82 10.32 12.23
N TRP A 15 -10.46 9.15 12.23
CA TRP A 15 -11.82 8.99 12.69
C TRP A 15 -11.95 9.24 14.20
N LYS A 16 -11.09 8.64 15.03
CA LYS A 16 -11.07 8.86 16.49
C LYS A 16 -10.77 10.29 16.87
N ASP A 17 -9.81 10.95 16.23
CA ASP A 17 -9.48 12.35 16.53
C ASP A 17 -10.66 13.28 16.19
N ALA A 18 -11.41 13.00 15.11
CA ALA A 18 -12.62 13.74 14.78
C ALA A 18 -13.74 13.51 15.82
N GLU A 19 -13.93 12.27 16.25
CA GLU A 19 -14.93 11.88 17.25
C GLU A 19 -14.62 12.49 18.63
N GLU A 20 -13.37 12.40 19.10
CA GLU A 20 -12.94 13.01 20.37
C GLU A 20 -13.09 14.53 20.35
N LYS A 21 -12.78 15.18 19.21
CA LYS A 21 -12.98 16.63 19.03
C LYS A 21 -14.46 17.00 19.14
N GLN A 22 -15.36 16.19 18.58
CA GLN A 22 -16.80 16.40 18.70
C GLN A 22 -17.28 16.18 20.14
N MET A 23 -16.76 15.17 20.85
CA MET A 23 -17.10 14.92 22.26
C MET A 23 -16.65 16.06 23.18
N ARG A 24 -15.46 16.63 22.95
CA ARG A 24 -14.99 17.82 23.67
C ARG A 24 -15.87 19.03 23.41
N GLN A 25 -16.35 19.23 22.19
CA GLN A 25 -17.30 20.31 21.86
C GLN A 25 -18.66 20.14 22.56
N LEU A 26 -19.08 18.89 22.78
CA LEU A 26 -20.32 18.55 23.49
C LEU A 26 -20.18 18.58 25.03
N GLY A 27 -18.99 18.89 25.56
CA GLY A 27 -18.74 19.01 27.00
C GLY A 27 -18.60 17.68 27.73
N VAL A 28 -18.29 16.59 27.04
CA VAL A 28 -17.99 15.29 27.65
C VAL A 28 -16.68 15.40 28.46
N SER A 29 -16.63 14.78 29.63
CA SER A 29 -15.43 14.81 30.47
C SER A 29 -14.26 14.05 29.82
N GLU A 30 -13.06 14.61 29.94
CA GLU A 30 -11.84 14.04 29.33
C GLU A 30 -11.56 12.60 29.83
N ASP A 31 -11.87 12.30 31.10
CA ASP A 31 -11.76 10.95 31.68
C ASP A 31 -12.68 9.93 30.98
N THR A 32 -13.86 10.36 30.54
CA THR A 32 -14.77 9.49 29.77
C THR A 32 -14.25 9.28 28.34
N ILE A 33 -13.69 10.33 27.73
CA ILE A 33 -13.10 10.27 26.39
C ILE A 33 -11.88 9.32 26.38
N GLU A 34 -11.04 9.39 27.40
CA GLU A 34 -9.86 8.51 27.54
C GLU A 34 -10.28 7.04 27.71
N LYS A 35 -11.28 6.76 28.55
CA LYS A 35 -11.84 5.41 28.73
C LYS A 35 -12.39 4.83 27.42
N LEU A 36 -13.10 5.65 26.64
CA LEU A 36 -13.62 5.25 25.33
C LEU A 36 -12.49 4.98 24.33
N ARG A 37 -11.45 5.82 24.31
CA ARG A 37 -10.27 5.64 23.45
C ARG A 37 -9.54 4.32 23.73
N ILE A 38 -9.37 3.96 24.99
CA ILE A 38 -8.74 2.69 25.39
C ILE A 38 -9.59 1.51 24.92
N HIS A 39 -10.89 1.54 25.17
CA HIS A 39 -11.80 0.48 24.75
C HIS A 39 -11.82 0.31 23.22
N ASP A 40 -11.93 1.39 22.47
CA ASP A 40 -11.94 1.35 21.00
C ASP A 40 -10.60 0.88 20.42
N TRP A 41 -9.49 1.16 21.11
CA TRP A 41 -8.18 0.66 20.74
C TRP A 41 -8.04 -0.85 20.96
N GLU A 42 -8.63 -1.39 22.03
CA GLU A 42 -8.69 -2.84 22.27
C GLU A 42 -9.51 -3.56 21.20
N VAL A 43 -10.66 -3.00 20.82
CA VAL A 43 -11.50 -3.52 19.74
C VAL A 43 -10.74 -3.51 18.41
N PHE A 44 -10.11 -2.40 18.05
CA PHE A 44 -9.30 -2.30 16.84
C PHE A 44 -8.12 -3.31 16.82
N ASN A 45 -7.47 -3.52 17.96
CA ASN A 45 -6.40 -4.53 18.08
C ASN A 45 -6.91 -5.97 17.96
N SER A 46 -8.13 -6.24 18.41
CA SER A 46 -8.78 -7.55 18.28
C SER A 46 -9.08 -7.88 16.82
N ASP A 47 -9.60 -6.93 16.05
CA ASP A 47 -9.86 -7.07 14.60
C ASP A 47 -8.56 -7.23 13.83
N ARG A 48 -7.51 -6.47 14.20
CA ARG A 48 -6.16 -6.67 13.64
C ARG A 48 -5.66 -8.08 13.89
N LYS A 49 -5.85 -8.62 15.10
CA LYS A 49 -5.43 -9.99 15.46
C LYS A 49 -6.22 -11.04 14.68
N TYR A 50 -7.49 -10.80 14.42
CA TYR A 50 -8.34 -11.62 13.58
C TYR A 50 -7.85 -11.63 12.11
N HIS A 51 -7.60 -10.47 11.52
CA HIS A 51 -7.09 -10.36 10.15
C HIS A 51 -5.69 -10.96 9.98
N ARG A 52 -4.80 -10.81 10.97
CA ARG A 52 -3.50 -11.48 10.98
C ARG A 52 -3.66 -13.00 11.00
N ARG A 53 -4.53 -13.55 11.86
CA ARG A 53 -4.80 -14.99 11.90
C ARG A 53 -5.41 -15.51 10.60
N LEU A 54 -6.25 -14.72 9.94
CA LEU A 54 -6.83 -15.07 8.65
C LEU A 54 -5.78 -15.08 7.54
N GLN A 55 -4.83 -14.13 7.56
CA GLN A 55 -3.66 -14.15 6.68
C GLN A 55 -2.78 -15.36 6.98
N ASP A 56 -2.40 -15.61 8.24
CA ASP A 56 -1.54 -16.74 8.62
C ASP A 56 -2.18 -18.11 8.27
N ALA A 57 -3.50 -18.26 8.42
CA ALA A 57 -4.23 -19.45 7.98
C ALA A 57 -4.33 -19.56 6.45
N GLY A 58 -4.39 -18.43 5.74
CA GLY A 58 -4.25 -18.37 4.28
C GLY A 58 -2.86 -18.79 3.81
N THR A 59 -1.80 -18.32 4.49
CA THR A 59 -0.40 -18.65 4.19
C THR A 59 -0.12 -20.15 4.34
N TYR A 60 -0.75 -20.85 5.30
CA TYR A 60 -0.64 -22.30 5.45
C TYR A 60 -1.29 -23.09 4.30
N LEU A 61 -2.35 -22.56 3.69
CA LEU A 61 -2.97 -23.14 2.48
C LEU A 61 -2.20 -22.76 1.21
N GLU A 62 -1.54 -21.60 1.19
CA GLU A 62 -0.79 -21.07 0.06
C GLU A 62 0.59 -21.76 -0.12
N GLU A 63 1.16 -22.32 0.95
CA GLU A 63 2.39 -23.14 0.90
C GLU A 63 2.22 -24.44 0.08
N LEU A 64 0.97 -24.86 -0.20
CA LEU A 64 0.65 -25.98 -1.10
C LEU A 64 0.29 -25.55 -2.54
N GLY A 65 0.23 -24.24 -2.83
CA GLY A 65 -0.27 -23.68 -4.10
C GLY A 65 0.66 -22.64 -4.75
N ALA A 66 1.97 -22.78 -4.53
CA ALA A 66 3.01 -21.79 -4.85
C ALA A 66 3.29 -21.49 -6.35
N ASP A 67 2.28 -21.51 -7.23
CA ASP A 67 2.49 -21.16 -8.65
C ASP A 67 1.65 -20.00 -9.21
N ASP A 68 0.60 -19.48 -8.54
CA ASP A 68 -0.21 -18.40 -9.12
C ASP A 68 -0.93 -17.50 -8.10
N ALA A 69 -0.19 -16.79 -7.22
CA ALA A 69 -0.78 -15.71 -6.42
C ALA A 69 -0.75 -14.38 -7.22
N PRO A 70 -1.91 -13.80 -7.61
CA PRO A 70 -1.95 -12.54 -8.34
C PRO A 70 -1.57 -11.39 -7.41
N SER A 71 -0.46 -10.72 -7.71
CA SER A 71 -0.03 -9.51 -7.02
C SER A 71 -1.17 -8.48 -6.88
N GLU A 72 -1.39 -8.00 -5.66
CA GLU A 72 -2.56 -7.18 -5.28
C GLU A 72 -2.59 -5.79 -5.91
N MET A 73 -1.49 -5.34 -6.53
CA MET A 73 -1.44 -4.11 -7.31
C MET A 73 -1.86 -4.43 -8.74
N LYS A 74 -3.15 -4.36 -9.05
CA LYS A 74 -3.67 -4.78 -10.36
C LYS A 74 -3.44 -3.73 -11.44
N THR A 75 -3.38 -2.44 -11.06
CA THR A 75 -3.36 -1.32 -12.02
C THR A 75 -2.30 -0.29 -11.67
N VAL A 76 -1.84 0.47 -12.66
CA VAL A 76 -0.91 1.61 -12.48
C VAL A 76 -1.50 2.66 -11.54
N ASP A 77 -2.82 2.88 -11.61
CA ASP A 77 -3.52 3.82 -10.73
C ASP A 77 -3.52 3.35 -9.26
N ASP A 78 -3.61 2.03 -9.01
CA ASP A 78 -3.47 1.48 -7.66
C ASP A 78 -2.05 1.74 -7.13
N LEU A 79 -1.02 1.67 -7.98
CA LEU A 79 0.35 2.00 -7.60
C LEU A 79 0.48 3.46 -7.17
N LEU A 80 -0.02 4.39 -7.98
CA LEU A 80 0.04 5.82 -7.70
C LEU A 80 -0.78 6.22 -6.46
N ASN A 81 -1.95 5.61 -6.26
CA ASN A 81 -2.82 5.89 -5.11
C ASN A 81 -2.26 5.38 -3.78
N ASN A 82 -1.27 4.48 -3.81
CA ASN A 82 -0.59 3.97 -2.61
C ASN A 82 0.63 4.82 -2.20
N ILE A 83 0.95 5.89 -2.95
CA ILE A 83 2.09 6.75 -2.66
C ILE A 83 1.66 7.88 -1.73
N GLU A 84 2.27 7.93 -0.55
CA GLU A 84 1.96 8.91 0.49
C GLU A 84 2.75 10.22 0.34
N ASP A 85 3.94 10.14 -0.26
CA ASP A 85 4.81 11.29 -0.49
C ASP A 85 4.32 12.04 -1.73
N GLU A 86 3.88 13.28 -1.53
CA GLU A 86 3.34 14.14 -2.58
C GLU A 86 4.39 14.45 -3.66
N MET A 87 5.66 14.65 -3.29
CA MET A 87 6.71 14.89 -4.28
C MET A 87 7.02 13.63 -5.09
N LEU A 88 7.04 12.46 -4.45
CA LEU A 88 7.21 11.18 -5.12
C LEU A 88 6.02 10.91 -6.06
N TYR A 89 4.79 11.18 -5.61
CA TYR A 89 3.58 11.07 -6.43
C TYR A 89 3.67 11.96 -7.67
N GLN A 90 3.96 13.26 -7.50
CA GLN A 90 4.10 14.19 -8.63
C GLN A 90 5.20 13.74 -9.59
N SER A 91 6.33 13.26 -9.07
CA SER A 91 7.42 12.76 -9.90
C SER A 91 7.01 11.55 -10.74
N LEU A 92 6.23 10.63 -10.18
CA LEU A 92 5.78 9.41 -10.85
C LEU A 92 4.60 9.68 -11.77
N PHE A 93 3.75 10.66 -11.42
CA PHE A 93 2.66 11.12 -12.28
C PHE A 93 3.18 11.72 -13.60
N THR A 94 4.36 12.34 -13.59
CA THR A 94 5.02 12.85 -14.81
C THR A 94 5.78 11.78 -15.62
N VAL A 95 5.91 10.56 -15.10
CA VAL A 95 6.55 9.44 -15.82
C VAL A 95 5.56 8.84 -16.82
N ASP A 96 6.09 8.35 -17.94
CA ASP A 96 5.25 7.73 -18.96
C ASP A 96 4.58 6.44 -18.44
N LYS A 97 3.30 6.28 -18.81
CA LYS A 97 2.45 5.15 -18.38
C LYS A 97 3.11 3.79 -18.61
N LEU A 98 3.88 3.64 -19.69
CA LEU A 98 4.56 2.40 -20.04
C LEU A 98 5.73 2.09 -19.07
N THR A 99 6.49 3.10 -18.63
CA THR A 99 7.51 2.91 -17.58
C THR A 99 6.89 2.60 -16.22
N LEU A 100 5.76 3.22 -15.88
CA LEU A 100 5.01 2.87 -14.66
C LEU A 100 4.46 1.45 -14.71
N GLN A 101 3.98 0.99 -15.87
CA GLN A 101 3.54 -0.38 -16.07
C GLN A 101 4.69 -1.40 -15.94
N ILE A 102 5.86 -1.07 -16.48
CA ILE A 102 7.08 -1.88 -16.28
C ILE A 102 7.45 -1.97 -14.79
N ALA A 103 7.40 -0.84 -14.07
CA ALA A 103 7.68 -0.79 -12.63
C ALA A 103 6.67 -1.61 -11.82
N LEU A 104 5.38 -1.50 -12.16
CA LEU A 104 4.31 -2.30 -11.59
C LEU A 104 4.59 -3.79 -11.79
N MET A 105 4.81 -4.23 -13.04
CA MET A 105 5.10 -5.64 -13.32
C MET A 105 6.36 -6.13 -12.61
N LYS A 106 7.36 -5.26 -12.40
CA LYS A 106 8.52 -5.61 -11.58
C LYS A 106 8.18 -5.85 -10.10
N ILE A 107 7.29 -5.06 -9.52
CA ILE A 107 6.80 -5.24 -8.15
C ILE A 107 5.96 -6.53 -8.05
N GLN A 108 5.23 -6.87 -9.11
CA GLN A 108 4.43 -8.09 -9.21
C GLN A 108 5.28 -9.38 -9.39
N GLY A 109 6.61 -9.27 -9.46
CA GLY A 109 7.52 -10.42 -9.55
C GLY A 109 7.92 -10.84 -10.97
N TYR A 110 7.46 -10.14 -12.01
CA TYR A 110 7.80 -10.52 -13.39
C TYR A 110 9.29 -10.34 -13.70
N SER A 111 9.84 -11.30 -14.46
CA SER A 111 11.20 -11.20 -14.98
C SER A 111 11.29 -10.11 -16.06
N THR A 112 12.49 -9.56 -16.29
CA THR A 112 12.68 -8.54 -17.35
C THR A 112 12.39 -9.11 -18.74
N ALA A 113 12.61 -10.42 -18.94
CA ALA A 113 12.30 -11.12 -20.18
C ALA A 113 10.77 -11.27 -20.37
N GLU A 114 10.03 -11.63 -19.32
CA GLU A 114 8.56 -11.70 -19.36
C GLU A 114 7.92 -10.35 -19.62
N ILE A 115 8.41 -9.29 -18.96
CA ILE A 115 7.91 -7.93 -19.18
C ILE A 115 8.15 -7.50 -20.63
N ALA A 116 9.35 -7.77 -21.15
CA ALA A 116 9.70 -7.47 -22.53
C ALA A 116 8.78 -8.20 -23.52
N ALA A 117 8.54 -9.50 -23.30
CA ALA A 117 7.64 -10.30 -24.11
C ALA A 117 6.18 -9.81 -24.04
N LYS A 118 5.65 -9.54 -22.85
CA LYS A 118 4.27 -9.08 -22.65
C LYS A 118 4.01 -7.68 -23.22
N LEU A 119 5.00 -6.80 -23.22
CA LEU A 119 4.87 -5.42 -23.69
C LEU A 119 5.39 -5.21 -25.13
N GLY A 120 5.88 -6.26 -25.80
CA GLY A 120 6.44 -6.15 -27.16
C GLY A 120 7.72 -5.30 -27.22
N LEU A 121 8.51 -5.29 -26.14
CA LEU A 121 9.73 -4.50 -26.00
C LEU A 121 10.97 -5.39 -26.07
N THR A 122 12.14 -4.78 -26.26
CA THR A 122 13.41 -5.46 -26.03
C THR A 122 13.77 -5.43 -24.54
N PRO A 123 14.40 -6.48 -23.99
CA PRO A 123 14.83 -6.48 -22.58
C PRO A 123 15.71 -5.28 -22.23
N LYS A 124 16.58 -4.86 -23.17
CA LYS A 124 17.43 -3.67 -23.01
C LYS A 124 16.63 -2.38 -22.85
N SER A 125 15.48 -2.26 -23.52
CA SER A 125 14.56 -1.13 -23.35
C SER A 125 13.95 -1.11 -21.94
N VAL A 126 13.55 -2.28 -21.44
CA VAL A 126 13.01 -2.45 -20.08
C VAL A 126 14.05 -2.02 -19.03
N TYR A 127 15.30 -2.49 -19.13
CA TYR A 127 16.38 -2.08 -18.23
C TYR A 127 16.60 -0.56 -18.23
N ARG A 128 16.74 0.06 -19.41
CA ARG A 128 16.97 1.52 -19.51
C ARG A 128 15.84 2.35 -18.91
N ARG A 129 14.59 1.90 -19.02
CA ARG A 129 13.44 2.59 -18.45
C ARG A 129 13.44 2.52 -16.92
N ILE A 130 13.76 1.35 -16.37
CA ILE A 130 13.93 1.16 -14.93
C ILE A 130 15.09 2.01 -14.39
N ASP A 131 16.23 2.04 -15.07
CA ASP A 131 17.40 2.81 -14.62
C ASP A 131 17.11 4.31 -14.58
N ARG A 132 16.47 4.85 -15.63
CA ARG A 132 16.05 6.26 -15.66
C ARG A 132 15.04 6.57 -14.56
N LEU A 133 14.12 5.65 -14.27
CA LEU A 133 13.15 5.80 -13.19
C LEU A 133 13.87 5.86 -11.83
N LYS A 134 14.82 4.94 -11.59
CA LYS A 134 15.67 4.95 -10.38
C LYS A 134 16.46 6.23 -10.24
N GLU A 135 17.10 6.71 -11.31
CA GLU A 135 17.85 7.98 -11.28
C GLU A 135 16.95 9.16 -10.92
N LYS A 136 15.72 9.22 -11.47
CA LYS A 136 14.75 10.25 -11.11
C LYS A 136 14.40 10.20 -9.63
N ILE A 137 14.09 9.01 -9.11
CA ILE A 137 13.73 8.82 -7.70
C ILE A 137 14.90 9.18 -6.78
N ILE A 138 16.12 8.72 -7.10
CA ILE A 138 17.33 9.03 -6.32
C ILE A 138 17.60 10.54 -6.27
N LYS A 139 17.32 11.28 -7.35
CA LYS A 139 17.47 12.74 -7.37
C LYS A 139 16.44 13.48 -6.51
N LEU A 140 15.30 12.87 -6.18
CA LEU A 140 14.29 13.49 -5.30
C LEU A 140 14.67 13.37 -3.82
N PHE A 141 15.41 12.31 -3.47
CA PHE A 141 15.85 12.02 -2.10
C PHE A 141 17.31 12.41 -1.86
N LYS A 142 17.95 13.13 -2.78
CA LYS A 142 19.28 13.71 -2.66
C LYS A 142 19.18 15.21 -2.43
#